data_AF-A0A1F3BCX9-F1
#
_entry.id   AF-A0A1F3BCX9-F1
#
_cell.length_a   1.000
_cell.length_b   1.000
_cell.length_c   1.000
_cell.angle_alpha   90.00
_cell.angle_beta   90.00
_cell.angle_gamma   90.00
#
_symmetry.space_group_name_H-M   'P 1'
#
loop_
_entity.id
_entity.type
_entity.pdbx_description
1 polymer ?
#
loop_
_entity_poly.entity_id
_entity_poly.type
_entity_poly.pdbx_seq_one_letter_code
_entity_poly.pdbx_strand_id
1 'polypeptide(L)'
;MFGKKKNTDCLDKDKFKEFLRIAKHQFILKTKKYIYFILLGREVHYSDECFIAHNEVTGEIDIVKFSDILSVIIDGKETKFS
;
A
#
# COMPACT_ATOMS: atom_id res chain seq x y z
N MET A 1 30.17 11.95 4.44
CA MET A 1 29.52 10.97 3.55
C MET A 1 28.07 11.42 3.36
N PHE A 2 27.73 11.97 2.20
CA PHE A 2 26.37 12.43 1.92
C PHE A 2 25.48 11.20 1.68
N GLY A 3 24.75 10.80 2.72
CA GLY A 3 23.67 9.82 2.59
C GLY A 3 22.66 10.36 1.61
N LYS A 4 22.55 9.73 0.43
CA LYS A 4 21.55 10.04 -0.58
C LYS A 4 20.17 9.97 0.08
N LYS A 5 19.52 11.11 0.31
CA LYS A 5 18.07 11.19 0.50
C LYS A 5 17.44 10.63 -0.78
N LYS A 6 17.06 9.36 -0.79
CA LYS A 6 16.17 8.84 -1.83
C LYS A 6 14.87 9.61 -1.67
N ASN A 7 14.52 10.40 -2.67
CA ASN A 7 13.19 10.97 -2.80
C ASN A 7 12.21 9.80 -2.79
N THR A 8 11.52 9.64 -1.67
CA THR A 8 10.59 8.56 -1.39
C THR A 8 9.21 9.00 -1.86
N ASP A 9 9.10 9.40 -3.13
CA ASP A 9 7.85 9.89 -3.70
C ASP A 9 6.83 8.77 -3.92
N CYS A 10 7.28 7.54 -4.18
CA CYS A 10 6.40 6.38 -4.41
C CYS A 10 6.29 5.44 -3.20
N LEU A 11 5.26 4.59 -3.22
CA LEU A 11 5.17 3.42 -2.36
C LEU A 11 6.13 2.34 -2.88
N ASP A 12 6.82 1.66 -1.96
CA ASP A 12 7.68 0.51 -2.23
C ASP A 12 7.42 -0.59 -1.20
N LYS A 13 8.04 -1.75 -1.39
CA LYS A 13 7.90 -2.91 -0.49
C LYS A 13 8.25 -2.61 0.96
N ASP A 14 9.32 -1.86 1.21
CA ASP A 14 9.81 -1.60 2.57
C ASP A 14 8.85 -0.68 3.31
N LYS A 15 8.38 0.39 2.66
CA LYS A 15 7.32 1.25 3.18
C LYS A 15 6.01 0.49 3.37
N PHE A 16 5.61 -0.31 2.39
CA PHE A 16 4.40 -1.12 2.50
C PHE A 16 4.45 -2.05 3.71
N LYS A 17 5.59 -2.70 3.94
CA LYS A 17 5.82 -3.55 5.12
C LYS A 17 5.79 -2.75 6.42
N GLU A 18 6.38 -1.56 6.44
CA GLU A 18 6.32 -0.66 7.60
C GLU A 18 4.87 -0.27 7.92
N PHE A 19 4.11 0.16 6.90
CA PHE A 19 2.70 0.51 7.00
C PHE A 19 1.84 -0.67 7.46
N LEU A 20 2.10 -1.88 6.94
CA LEU A 20 1.40 -3.09 7.33
C LEU A 20 1.62 -3.39 8.81
N ARG A 21 2.85 -3.18 9.31
CA ARG A 21 3.20 -3.43 10.71
C ARG A 21 2.51 -2.48 11.68
N ILE A 22 2.26 -1.23 11.27
CA ILE A 22 1.64 -0.23 12.15
C ILE A 22 0.11 -0.23 12.09
N ALA A 23 -0.48 -0.78 11.02
CA ALA A 23 -1.93 -0.82 10.83
C ALA A 23 -2.60 -1.77 11.84
N LYS A 24 -3.62 -1.28 12.57
CA LYS A 24 -4.35 -2.07 13.56
C LYS A 24 -5.77 -2.41 13.14
N HIS A 25 -6.42 -1.52 12.41
CA HIS A 25 -7.85 -1.62 12.08
C HIS A 25 -8.12 -1.46 10.60
N GLN A 26 -7.43 -0.54 9.93
CA GLN A 26 -7.60 -0.28 8.51
C GLN A 26 -6.26 -0.15 7.79
N PHE A 27 -6.21 -0.75 6.62
CA PHE A 27 -5.17 -0.50 5.63
C PHE A 27 -5.81 -0.46 4.24
N ILE A 28 -5.99 0.76 3.75
CA ILE A 28 -6.62 1.07 2.47
C ILE A 28 -5.56 1.67 1.53
N LEU A 29 -5.52 1.21 0.29
CA LEU A 29 -4.63 1.70 -0.75
C LEU A 29 -5.45 2.24 -1.92
N LYS A 30 -5.06 3.39 -2.46
CA LYS A 30 -5.77 4.05 -3.55
C LYS A 30 -4.89 4.17 -4.79
N THR A 31 -5.46 3.79 -5.91
CA THR A 31 -4.94 4.09 -7.25
C THR A 31 -5.79 5.18 -7.89
N LYS A 32 -5.51 5.54 -9.15
CA LYS A 32 -6.38 6.46 -9.92
C LYS A 32 -7.80 5.92 -10.12
N LYS A 33 -7.98 4.60 -10.19
CA LYS A 33 -9.23 3.98 -10.62
C LYS A 33 -9.93 3.18 -9.52
N TYR A 34 -9.15 2.60 -8.61
CA TYR A 34 -9.64 1.62 -7.64
C TYR A 34 -9.15 1.93 -6.23
N ILE A 35 -9.97 1.51 -5.28
CA ILE A 35 -9.66 1.47 -3.85
C ILE A 35 -9.49 0.01 -3.47
N TYR A 36 -8.42 -0.28 -2.75
CA TYR A 36 -8.07 -1.60 -2.29
C TYR A 36 -7.99 -1.64 -0.77
N PHE A 37 -8.33 -2.78 -0.18
CA PHE A 37 -8.16 -3.01 1.25
C PHE A 37 -7.34 -4.28 1.51
N ILE A 38 -6.53 -4.21 2.57
CA ILE A 38 -5.78 -5.34 3.10
C ILE A 38 -6.50 -5.83 4.35
N LEU A 39 -6.82 -7.13 4.39
CA LEU A 39 -7.44 -7.77 5.55
C LEU A 39 -6.37 -8.00 6.63
N LEU A 40 -6.32 -7.10 7.61
CA LEU A 40 -5.43 -7.22 8.76
C LEU A 40 -5.78 -8.47 9.58
N GLY A 41 -4.76 -9.21 10.00
CA GLY A 41 -4.92 -10.49 10.70
C GLY A 41 -5.01 -11.72 9.78
N ARG A 42 -4.97 -11.54 8.46
CA ARG A 42 -4.73 -12.61 7.49
C ARG A 42 -3.32 -12.52 6.93
N GLU A 43 -2.88 -13.60 6.28
CA GLU A 43 -1.64 -13.58 5.51
C GLU A 43 -1.76 -12.57 4.37
N VAL A 44 -0.75 -11.72 4.23
CA VAL A 44 -0.67 -10.71 3.16
C VAL A 44 0.49 -11.10 2.26
N HIS A 45 0.16 -11.39 0.99
CA HIS A 45 1.15 -11.78 0.00
C HIS A 45 1.63 -10.56 -0.79
N TYR A 46 2.95 -10.40 -0.88
CA TYR A 46 3.59 -9.35 -1.67
C TYR A 46 4.98 -9.79 -2.13
N SER A 47 5.42 -9.20 -3.24
CA SER A 47 6.73 -9.39 -3.86
C SER A 47 7.55 -8.10 -3.79
N ASP A 48 8.57 -7.98 -4.63
CA ASP A 48 9.37 -6.75 -4.73
C ASP A 48 8.65 -5.61 -5.46
N GLU A 49 7.68 -5.92 -6.32
CA GLU A 49 7.01 -4.91 -7.17
C GLU A 49 5.51 -4.81 -6.94
N CYS A 50 4.88 -5.85 -6.39
CA CYS A 50 3.43 -5.93 -6.28
C CYS A 50 2.96 -6.58 -4.98
N PHE A 51 1.68 -6.41 -4.68
CA PHE A 51 1.00 -7.01 -3.55
C PHE A 51 -0.40 -7.46 -3.95
N ILE A 52 -0.95 -8.41 -3.19
CA ILE A 52 -2.32 -8.90 -3.39
C ILE A 52 -3.26 -8.11 -2.48
N ALA A 53 -4.35 -7.58 -3.04
CA ALA A 53 -5.33 -6.82 -2.29
C ALA A 53 -6.75 -7.04 -2.81
N HIS A 54 -7.73 -6.77 -1.96
CA HIS A 54 -9.14 -6.83 -2.34
C HIS A 54 -9.57 -5.51 -2.94
N ASN A 55 -10.16 -5.54 -4.13
CA ASN A 55 -10.70 -4.38 -4.81
C ASN A 55 -12.12 -4.09 -4.28
N GLU A 56 -12.31 -2.91 -3.71
CA GLU A 56 -13.60 -2.50 -3.16
C GLU A 56 -14.68 -2.30 -4.23
N VAL A 57 -14.27 -1.95 -5.45
CA VAL A 57 -15.20 -1.63 -6.55
C VAL A 57 -15.71 -2.90 -7.23
N THR A 58 -14.82 -3.87 -7.48
CA THR A 58 -15.20 -5.12 -8.18
C THR A 58 -15.53 -6.26 -7.23
N GLY A 59 -15.08 -6.20 -5.98
CA GLY A 59 -15.17 -7.30 -5.02
C GLY A 59 -14.14 -8.43 -5.27
N GLU A 60 -13.28 -8.28 -6.28
CA GLU A 60 -12.28 -9.27 -6.66
C GLU A 60 -10.96 -9.09 -5.91
N ILE A 61 -10.07 -10.06 -6.05
CA ILE A 61 -8.69 -10.00 -5.54
C ILE A 61 -7.77 -9.68 -6.71
N ASP A 62 -7.05 -8.57 -6.60
CA ASP A 62 -6.15 -8.06 -7.64
C ASP A 62 -4.69 -8.10 -7.20
N ILE A 63 -3.79 -8.24 -8.19
CA ILE A 63 -2.35 -8.02 -8.02
C ILE A 63 -2.07 -6.56 -8.38
N VAL A 64 -1.65 -5.77 -7.40
CA VAL A 64 -1.48 -4.32 -7.51
C VAL A 64 0.00 -3.98 -7.43
N LYS A 65 0.51 -3.15 -8.36
CA LYS A 65 1.89 -2.67 -8.31
C LYS A 65 2.02 -1.55 -7.29
N PHE A 66 3.13 -1.52 -6.55
CA PHE A 66 3.38 -0.43 -5.60
C PHE A 66 3.45 0.94 -6.30
N SER A 67 3.98 0.99 -7.52
CA SER A 67 4.07 2.20 -8.34
C SER A 67 2.72 2.82 -8.70
N ASP A 68 1.64 2.05 -8.67
CA ASP A 68 0.31 2.52 -9.05
C ASP A 68 -0.42 3.18 -7.87
N ILE A 69 0.10 3.02 -6.65
CA ILE A 69 -0.50 3.57 -5.43
C ILE A 69 -0.18 5.05 -5.28
N LEU A 70 -1.25 5.83 -5.21
CA LEU A 70 -1.21 7.28 -5.02
C LEU A 70 -1.39 7.68 -3.55
N SER A 71 -2.12 6.89 -2.77
CA SER A 71 -2.22 7.12 -1.33
C SER A 71 -2.50 5.85 -0.55
N VAL A 72 -2.08 5.88 0.72
CA VAL A 72 -2.32 4.86 1.72
C VAL A 72 -3.04 5.51 2.90
N ILE A 73 -4.10 4.87 3.38
CA ILE A 73 -4.80 5.25 4.60
C ILE A 73 -4.64 4.14 5.63
N ILE A 74 -4.07 4.50 6.79
CA ILE A 74 -3.83 3.57 7.89
C ILE A 74 -4.53 4.13 9.13
N ASP A 75 -5.49 3.39 9.66
CA ASP A 75 -6.24 3.77 10.86
C ASP A 75 -6.74 5.24 10.83
N GLY A 76 -7.22 5.68 9.65
CA GLY A 76 -7.73 7.02 9.40
C GLY A 76 -6.69 8.08 9.02
N LYS A 77 -5.38 7.76 8.99
CA LYS A 77 -4.32 8.69 8.57
C LYS A 77 -3.91 8.43 7.13
N GLU A 78 -4.07 9.44 6.26
CA GLU A 78 -3.69 9.36 4.85
C GLU A 78 -2.24 9.85 4.62
N THR A 79 -1.47 9.06 3.88
CA THR A 79 -0.17 9.42 3.30
C THR A 79 -0.26 9.37 1.78
N LYS A 80 0.15 10.43 1.10
CA LYS A 80 0.10 10.55 -0.37
C LYS A 80 1.49 10.37 -0.98
N PHE A 81 1.51 9.84 -2.19
CA PHE A 81 2.68 9.55 -3.01
C PHE A 81 2.58 10.37 -4.31
N SER A 82 3.73 10.81 -4.83
CA SER A 82 3.84 11.64 -6.05
C SER A 82 4.22 10.82 -7.27
#